data_AF-A0A8T5MWX9-F1
#
_entry.id   AF-A0A8T5MWX9-F1
#
_cell.length_a   1.000
_cell.length_b   1.000
_cell.length_c   1.000
_cell.angle_alpha   90.00
_cell.angle_beta   90.00
_cell.angle_gamma   90.00
#
_symmetry.space_group_name_H-M   'P 1'
#
loop_
_entity.id
_entity.type
_entity.pdbx_description
1 polymer ?
#
loop_
_entity_poly.entity_id
_entity_poly.type
_entity_poly.pdbx_seq_one_letter_code
_entity_poly.pdbx_strand_id
1 'polypeptide(L)'
;MTVNIDEKNLKPGLLGLVVALVEIIQETLERQALRRMEGGRLNEEEIERLGNALMELNEALEHIKKENGIEDVVGAIRNDLDRVADEAVGKIINPERWKEETAKVDKAGMI
;
A
#
# COMPACT_ATOMS: atom_id res chain seq x y z
N MET A 1 2.18 3.93 14.67
CA MET A 1 3.03 5.15 14.72
C MET A 1 3.26 5.58 13.29
N THR A 2 3.03 6.85 13.00
CA THR A 2 3.28 7.47 11.69
C THR A 2 4.77 7.61 11.47
N VAL A 3 5.23 7.37 10.24
CA VAL A 3 6.58 7.70 9.78
C VAL A 3 6.92 9.11 10.26
N ASN A 4 7.97 9.23 11.09
CA ASN A 4 8.43 10.53 11.57
C ASN A 4 9.21 11.21 10.45
N ILE A 5 8.49 11.89 9.57
CA ILE A 5 9.06 12.65 8.47
C ILE A 5 9.45 14.04 9.00
N ASP A 6 10.69 14.16 9.48
CA ASP A 6 11.25 15.44 9.91
C ASP A 6 11.76 16.24 8.70
N GLU A 7 11.97 17.55 8.88
CA GLU A 7 12.39 18.50 7.83
C GLU A 7 13.66 18.05 7.08
N LYS A 8 14.55 17.31 7.76
CA LYS A 8 15.81 16.78 7.21
C LYS A 8 15.60 15.56 6.29
N ASN A 9 14.51 14.81 6.47
CA ASN A 9 14.22 13.56 5.75
C ASN A 9 12.90 13.62 4.95
N LEU A 10 12.31 14.81 4.82
CA LEU A 10 11.05 15.02 4.11
C LEU A 10 11.07 14.54 2.66
N LYS A 11 12.13 14.89 1.93
CA LYS A 11 12.28 14.51 0.51
C LYS A 11 12.39 12.99 0.32
N PRO A 12 13.33 12.27 0.96
CA PRO A 12 13.42 10.82 0.80
C PRO A 12 12.20 10.09 1.38
N GLY A 13 11.61 10.58 2.48
CA GLY A 13 10.39 10.01 3.05
C GLY A 13 9.18 10.12 2.12
N LEU A 14 8.95 11.30 1.52
CA LEU A 14 7.87 11.50 0.55
C LEU A 14 8.09 10.69 -0.73
N LEU A 15 9.32 10.65 -1.25
CA LEU A 15 9.64 9.84 -2.42
C LEU A 15 9.41 8.35 -2.13
N GLY A 16 9.86 7.86 -0.98
CA GLY A 16 9.59 6.50 -0.53
C GLY A 16 8.09 6.21 -0.44
N LEU A 17 7.27 7.16 0.03
CA LEU A 17 5.82 7.01 0.09
C LEU A 17 5.19 6.88 -1.29
N VAL A 18 5.60 7.73 -2.23
CA VAL A 18 5.10 7.68 -3.61
C VAL A 18 5.49 6.35 -4.26
N VAL A 19 6.74 5.93 -4.12
CA VAL A 19 7.22 4.65 -4.66
C VAL A 19 6.44 3.47 -4.06
N ALA A 20 6.29 3.41 -2.73
CA ALA A 20 5.51 2.37 -2.06
C ALA A 20 4.06 2.33 -2.56
N LEU A 21 3.44 3.49 -2.76
CA LEU A 21 2.07 3.56 -3.28
C LEU A 21 1.98 3.03 -4.71
N VAL A 22 2.94 3.36 -5.57
CA VAL A 22 2.97 2.86 -6.95
C VAL A 22 3.17 1.33 -6.96
N GLU A 23 4.03 0.78 -6.10
CA GLU A 23 4.20 -0.68 -5.96
C GLU A 23 2.89 -1.38 -5.56
N ILE A 24 2.15 -0.81 -4.60
CA ILE A 24 0.84 -1.36 -4.19
C ILE A 24 -0.16 -1.34 -5.36
N ILE A 25 -0.16 -0.26 -6.13
CA ILE A 25 -1.01 -0.15 -7.33
C ILE A 25 -0.58 -1.19 -8.37
N GLN A 26 0.72 -1.38 -8.60
CA GLN A 26 1.25 -2.37 -9.52
C GLN A 26 0.81 -3.79 -9.13
N GLU A 27 0.97 -4.18 -7.86
CA GLU A 27 0.49 -5.48 -7.37
C GLU A 27 -1.02 -5.66 -7.56
N THR A 28 -1.78 -4.59 -7.38
CA THR A 28 -3.23 -4.61 -7.62
C THR A 28 -3.53 -4.81 -9.11
N LEU A 29 -2.81 -4.12 -9.99
CA LEU A 29 -2.94 -4.25 -11.44
C LEU A 29 -2.55 -5.66 -11.91
N GLU A 30 -1.48 -6.25 -11.37
CA GLU A 30 -1.06 -7.63 -11.65
C GLU A 30 -2.15 -8.64 -11.28
N ARG A 31 -2.73 -8.51 -10.07
CA ARG A 31 -3.85 -9.35 -9.65
C ARG A 31 -5.06 -9.20 -10.57
N GLN A 32 -5.35 -7.98 -11.03
CA GLN A 32 -6.43 -7.75 -11.97
C GLN A 32 -6.13 -8.30 -13.37
N ALA A 33 -4.88 -8.20 -13.82
CA ALA A 33 -4.40 -8.76 -15.08
C ALA A 33 -4.64 -10.27 -15.11
N LEU A 34 -4.19 -10.99 -14.08
CA LEU A 34 -4.42 -12.42 -13.91
C LEU A 34 -5.92 -12.77 -13.99
N ARG A 35 -6.77 -12.06 -13.26
CA ARG A 35 -8.22 -12.27 -13.32
C ARG A 35 -8.83 -11.99 -14.70
N ARG A 36 -8.25 -11.10 -15.50
CA ARG A 36 -8.72 -10.81 -16.86
C ARG A 36 -8.24 -11.86 -17.85
N MET A 37 -7.02 -12.37 -17.67
CA MET A 37 -6.45 -13.48 -18.42
C MET A 37 -7.26 -14.77 -18.21
N GLU A 38 -7.46 -15.17 -16.96
CA GLU A 38 -8.26 -16.36 -16.60
C GLU A 38 -9.72 -16.26 -17.09
N GLY A 39 -10.25 -15.04 -17.14
CA GLY A 39 -11.60 -14.78 -17.63
C GLY A 39 -11.73 -14.64 -19.15
N GLY A 40 -10.65 -14.81 -19.92
CA GLY A 40 -10.65 -14.64 -21.38
C GLY A 40 -10.99 -13.22 -21.85
N ARG A 41 -10.78 -12.21 -21.00
CA ARG A 41 -11.08 -10.79 -21.28
C ARG A 41 -9.93 -10.03 -21.92
N LEU A 42 -8.78 -10.67 -22.11
CA LEU A 42 -7.62 -10.14 -22.81
C LEU A 42 -7.20 -11.16 -23.87
N ASN A 43 -6.85 -10.67 -25.06
CA ASN A 43 -6.21 -11.48 -26.08
C ASN A 43 -4.68 -11.59 -25.82
N GLU A 44 -4.01 -12.46 -26.57
CA GLU A 44 -2.58 -12.75 -26.38
C GLU A 44 -1.68 -11.50 -26.53
N GLU A 45 -1.95 -10.65 -27.52
CA GLU A 45 -1.21 -9.40 -27.72
C GLU A 45 -1.42 -8.41 -26.56
N GLU A 46 -2.63 -8.34 -26.01
CA GLU A 46 -2.94 -7.49 -24.86
C GLU A 46 -2.25 -7.99 -23.58
N ILE A 47 -2.13 -9.30 -23.41
CA ILE A 47 -1.41 -9.93 -22.30
C ILE A 47 0.07 -9.59 -22.37
N GLU A 48 0.69 -9.76 -23.53
CA GLU A 48 2.12 -9.48 -23.73
C GLU A 48 2.42 -7.99 -23.49
N ARG A 49 1.62 -7.09 -24.09
CA ARG A 49 1.78 -5.65 -23.89
C ARG A 49 1.64 -5.24 -22.42
N LEU A 50 0.68 -5.82 -21.70
CA LEU A 50 0.47 -5.55 -20.29
C LEU A 50 1.63 -6.06 -19.43
N GLY A 51 2.10 -7.29 -19.70
CA GLY A 51 3.26 -7.87 -19.02
C GLY A 51 4.52 -7.01 -19.20
N ASN A 52 4.80 -6.58 -20.42
CA ASN A 52 5.95 -5.71 -20.71
C ASN A 52 5.85 -4.37 -19.98
N ALA A 53 4.67 -3.72 -20.00
CA ALA A 53 4.48 -2.45 -19.30
C ALA A 53 4.67 -2.56 -17.78
N LEU A 54 4.22 -3.67 -17.16
CA LEU A 54 4.42 -3.92 -15.74
C LEU A 54 5.88 -4.21 -15.40
N MET A 55 6.59 -4.93 -16.27
CA MET A 55 8.02 -5.21 -16.11
C MET A 55 8.85 -3.92 -16.21
N GLU A 56 8.60 -3.08 -17.21
CA GLU A 56 9.25 -1.77 -17.36
C GLU A 56 8.99 -0.86 -16.16
N LEU A 57 7.75 -0.85 -15.65
CA LEU A 57 7.42 -0.09 -14.43
C LEU A 57 8.22 -0.60 -13.23
N ASN A 58 8.28 -1.92 -13.02
CA ASN A 58 9.03 -2.51 -11.93
C ASN A 58 10.52 -2.14 -11.99
N GLU A 59 11.13 -2.23 -13.17
CA GLU A 59 12.53 -1.85 -13.37
C GLU A 59 12.77 -0.37 -13.08
N ALA A 60 11.86 0.51 -13.51
CA ALA A 60 11.95 1.93 -13.23
C ALA A 60 11.85 2.23 -11.73
N LEU A 61 10.94 1.57 -11.00
CA LEU A 61 10.81 1.72 -9.55
C LEU A 61 12.06 1.21 -8.82
N GLU A 62 12.59 0.05 -9.20
CA GLU A 62 13.84 -0.49 -8.66
C GLU A 62 15.02 0.47 -8.88
N HIS A 63 15.10 1.09 -10.05
CA HIS A 63 16.12 2.09 -10.35
C HIS A 63 15.98 3.33 -9.45
N ILE A 64 14.77 3.89 -9.34
CA ILE A 64 14.48 5.04 -8.48
C ILE A 64 14.84 4.75 -7.03
N LYS A 65 14.50 3.55 -6.52
CA LYS A 65 14.83 3.16 -5.15
C LYS A 65 16.33 3.19 -4.90
N LYS A 66 17.09 2.55 -5.79
CA LYS A 66 18.57 2.46 -5.71
C LYS A 66 19.26 3.80 -5.85
N GLU A 67 18.85 4.62 -6.82
CA GLU A 67 19.46 5.94 -7.03
C GLU A 67 19.24 6.88 -5.85
N ASN A 68 18.14 6.72 -5.11
CA ASN A 68 17.78 7.59 -4.00
C ASN A 68 18.09 6.97 -2.63
N GLY A 69 18.52 5.70 -2.56
CA GLY A 69 18.84 4.99 -1.32
C GLY A 69 17.62 4.88 -0.38
N ILE A 70 16.45 4.59 -0.94
CA ILE A 70 15.16 4.58 -0.23
C ILE A 70 14.52 3.19 -0.11
N GLU A 71 15.24 2.12 -0.44
CA GLU A 71 14.75 0.73 -0.38
C GLU A 71 14.15 0.40 0.99
N ASP A 72 14.90 0.69 2.06
CA ASP A 72 14.46 0.43 3.44
C ASP A 72 13.27 1.32 3.83
N VAL A 73 13.24 2.56 3.33
CA VAL A 73 12.17 3.53 3.58
C VAL A 73 10.86 3.07 2.94
N VAL A 74 10.92 2.63 1.68
CA VAL A 74 9.78 2.08 0.96
C VAL A 74 9.23 0.85 1.69
N GLY A 75 10.10 -0.08 2.08
CA GLY A 75 9.70 -1.27 2.84
C GLY A 75 9.04 -0.95 4.19
N ALA A 76 9.60 0.01 4.93
CA ALA A 76 9.03 0.47 6.18
C ALA A 76 7.63 1.10 6.00
N ILE A 77 7.48 1.96 4.98
CA ILE A 77 6.21 2.61 4.65
C ILE A 77 5.14 1.58 4.30
N ARG A 78 5.49 0.57 3.49
CA ARG A 78 4.57 -0.51 3.12
C ARG A 78 4.06 -1.26 4.35
N ASN A 79 4.96 -1.68 5.24
CA ASN A 79 4.59 -2.36 6.49
C ASN A 79 3.67 -1.50 7.37
N ASP A 80 3.93 -0.19 7.43
CA ASP A 80 3.07 0.74 8.15
C ASP A 80 1.68 0.88 7.51
N LEU A 81 1.60 0.91 6.17
CA LEU A 81 0.35 0.93 5.43
C LEU A 81 -0.45 -0.36 5.65
N ASP A 82 0.20 -1.53 5.64
CA ASP A 82 -0.45 -2.81 5.88
C ASP A 82 -1.07 -2.86 7.28
N ARG A 83 -0.36 -2.39 8.30
CA ARG A 83 -0.90 -2.29 9.67
C ARG A 83 -2.13 -1.36 9.74
N VAL A 84 -2.09 -0.24 9.02
CA VAL A 84 -3.22 0.70 8.97
C VAL A 84 -4.40 0.08 8.22
N ALA A 85 -4.15 -0.66 7.15
CA ALA A 85 -5.17 -1.38 6.40
C ALA A 85 -5.83 -2.46 7.27
N ASP A 86 -5.05 -3.25 8.00
CA ASP A 86 -5.57 -4.27 8.94
C ASP A 86 -6.44 -3.66 10.04
N GLU A 87 -6.03 -2.51 10.58
CA GLU A 87 -6.83 -1.79 11.58
C GLU A 87 -8.16 -1.29 10.98
N ALA A 88 -8.12 -0.72 9.77
CA ALA A 88 -9.32 -0.25 9.08
C ALA A 88 -10.27 -1.41 8.74
N VAL A 89 -9.74 -2.52 8.22
CA VAL A 89 -10.51 -3.74 7.92
C VAL A 89 -11.11 -4.33 9.20
N GLY A 90 -10.33 -4.41 10.29
CA GLY A 90 -10.81 -4.89 11.58
C GLY A 90 -11.98 -4.08 12.14
N LYS A 91 -12.00 -2.76 11.92
CA LYS A 91 -13.11 -1.88 12.31
C LYS A 91 -14.37 -2.10 11.47
N ILE A 92 -14.21 -2.45 10.19
CA ILE A 92 -15.35 -2.68 9.27
C ILE A 92 -15.96 -4.07 9.49
N ILE A 93 -15.13 -5.09 9.70
CA ILE A 93 -15.59 -6.50 9.79
C ILE A 93 -16.14 -6.84 11.18
N ASN A 94 -15.72 -6.16 12.25
CA ASN A 94 -16.18 -6.44 13.61
C ASN A 94 -16.93 -5.27 14.28
N PRO A 95 -18.26 -5.15 14.06
CA PRO A 95 -19.07 -4.07 14.64
C PRO A 95 -19.28 -4.17 16.16
N GLU A 96 -19.02 -5.31 16.82
CA GLU A 96 -19.19 -5.44 18.28
C GLU A 96 -18.07 -4.73 19.07
N ARG A 97 -16.88 -4.55 18.46
CA ARG A 97 -15.77 -3.78 19.06
C ARG A 97 -16.14 -2.30 19.27
N TRP A 98 -17.03 -1.75 18.45
CA TRP A 98 -17.54 -0.38 18.60
C TRP A 98 -18.41 -0.20 19.85
N LYS A 99 -19.12 -1.25 20.29
CA LYS A 99 -19.98 -1.17 21.49
C LYS A 99 -19.17 -1.14 22.78
N GLU A 100 -18.00 -1.79 22.81
CA GLU A 100 -17.16 -1.82 24.00
C GLU A 100 -16.34 -0.54 24.19
N GLU A 101 -15.88 0.09 23.10
CA GLU A 101 -15.14 1.35 23.15
C GLU A 101 -16.07 2.52 23.51
N THR A 102 -17.28 2.58 22.93
CA THR A 102 -18.31 3.59 23.29
C THR A 102 -18.75 3.45 24.75
N ALA A 103 -18.96 2.22 25.23
CA ALA A 103 -19.29 1.97 26.63
C ALA A 103 -18.16 2.30 27.62
N LYS A 104 -16.88 2.22 27.19
CA LYS A 104 -15.72 2.62 28.01
C LYS A 104 -15.55 4.14 28.04
N VAL A 105 -15.80 4.83 26.92
CA VAL A 105 -15.75 6.30 26.84
C VAL A 105 -16.84 6.94 27.70
N ASP A 106 -18.06 6.39 27.68
CA ASP A 106 -19.17 6.87 28.53
C ASP A 106 -18.90 6.67 30.03
N LYS A 107 -18.28 5.54 30.42
CA LYS A 107 -17.91 5.28 31.82
C LYS A 107 -16.73 6.13 32.30
N ALA A 108 -15.78 6.45 31.42
CA ALA A 108 -14.64 7.31 31.76
C ALA A 108 -15.01 8.79 31.87
N GLY A 109 -16.08 9.23 31.19
CA GLY A 109 -16.64 10.59 31.31
C GLY A 109 -17.60 10.79 32.50
N MET A 110 -17.88 9.75 33.29
CA MET A 110 -18.73 9.81 34.50
C MET A 110 -17.94 9.77 35.83
N ILE A 111 -16.60 9.87 35.79
CA ILE A 111 -15.74 9.90 36.99
C ILE A 111 -14.99 11.23 37.05
#